data_AF-A0A9E3DCI3-F1
#
_entry.id   AF-A0A9E3DCI3-F1
#
_cell.length_a   1.000
_cell.length_b   1.000
_cell.length_c   1.000
_cell.angle_alpha   90.00
_cell.angle_beta   90.00
_cell.angle_gamma   90.00
#
_symmetry.space_group_name_H-M   'P 1'
#
loop_
_entity.id
_entity.type
_entity.pdbx_description
1 polymer ?
#
loop_
_entity_poly.entity_id
_entity_poly.type
_entity_poly.pdbx_seq_one_letter_code
_entity_poly.pdbx_strand_id
1 'polypeptide(L)'
;MKSRRPAIVLTSGGLDSTTCLAIARADGFAPLYSLAFDYGQHHRHELAAATEVSKSMHVAEHRVIQIDLRQFGKSALTDAIDVPKDRHESEMSADIPITYV
;
A
#
# COMPACT_ATOMS: atom_id res chain seq x y z
N MET A 1 12.89 -33.10 0.31
CA MET A 1 11.83 -32.05 0.32
C MET A 1 12.37 -30.83 -0.41
N LYS A 2 11.62 -30.24 -1.36
CA LYS A 2 12.05 -28.96 -1.97
C LYS A 2 12.03 -27.88 -0.89
N SER A 3 13.12 -27.13 -0.77
CA SER A 3 13.14 -25.91 0.05
C SER A 3 12.01 -25.00 -0.41
N ARG A 4 11.13 -24.59 0.50
CA ARG A 4 10.14 -23.55 0.18
C ARG A 4 10.89 -22.24 -0.03
N ARG A 5 10.45 -21.46 -1.02
CA ARG A 5 11.07 -20.17 -1.36
C ARG A 5 10.44 -19.09 -0.47
N PRO A 6 11.23 -18.26 0.22
CA PRO A 6 10.70 -17.10 0.91
C PRO A 6 10.14 -16.07 -0.08
N ALA A 7 9.17 -15.27 0.35
CA ALA A 7 8.65 -14.14 -0.43
C ALA A 7 8.31 -12.95 0.46
N ILE A 8 8.48 -11.74 -0.07
CA ILE A 8 8.05 -10.48 0.54
C ILE A 8 6.95 -9.91 -0.36
N VAL A 9 5.82 -9.51 0.25
CA VAL A 9 4.71 -8.87 -0.47
C VAL A 9 4.51 -7.46 0.06
N LEU A 10 4.35 -6.49 -0.85
CA LEU A 10 3.98 -5.14 -0.48
C LEU A 10 2.49 -5.13 -0.11
N THR A 11 2.16 -4.85 1.14
CA THR A 11 0.80 -4.86 1.67
C THR A 11 0.35 -3.44 2.00
N SER A 12 -0.54 -2.87 1.18
CA SER A 12 -1.13 -1.55 1.45
C SER A 12 -2.31 -1.61 2.43
N GLY A 13 -2.83 -2.81 2.70
CA GLY A 13 -4.09 -3.01 3.43
C GLY A 13 -5.33 -3.02 2.54
N GLY A 14 -5.17 -2.73 1.24
CA GLY A 14 -6.22 -2.86 0.24
C GLY A 14 -6.40 -4.29 -0.29
N LEU A 15 -7.50 -4.49 -1.03
CA LEU A 15 -7.90 -5.78 -1.60
C LEU A 15 -6.82 -6.42 -2.48
N ASP A 16 -6.23 -5.64 -3.39
CA ASP A 16 -5.29 -6.15 -4.39
C ASP A 16 -4.03 -6.70 -3.72
N SER A 17 -3.43 -5.92 -2.82
CA SER A 17 -2.22 -6.32 -2.09
C SER A 17 -2.48 -7.53 -1.18
N THR A 18 -3.67 -7.61 -0.58
CA THR A 18 -4.11 -8.77 0.21
C THR A 18 -4.27 -10.02 -0.66
N THR A 19 -4.79 -9.85 -1.88
CA THR A 19 -4.96 -10.93 -2.84
C THR A 19 -3.60 -11.45 -3.31
N CYS A 20 -2.63 -10.58 -3.59
CA CYS A 20 -1.26 -10.98 -3.90
C CYS A 20 -0.63 -11.81 -2.77
N LEU A 21 -0.83 -11.41 -1.51
CA LEU A 21 -0.34 -12.16 -0.36
C LEU A 21 -0.98 -13.55 -0.25
N ALA A 22 -2.30 -13.64 -0.50
CA ALA A 22 -3.02 -14.91 -0.53
C ALA A 22 -2.54 -15.84 -1.66
N ILE A 23 -2.29 -15.30 -2.85
CA ILE A 23 -1.73 -16.05 -3.99
C ILE A 23 -0.34 -16.59 -3.66
N ALA A 24 0.56 -15.76 -3.10
CA ALA A 24 1.89 -16.21 -2.69
C ALA A 24 1.83 -17.36 -1.67
N ARG A 25 0.85 -17.32 -0.75
CA ARG A 25 0.61 -18.43 0.18
C ARG A 25 0.14 -19.69 -0.54
N ALA A 26 -0.82 -19.56 -1.45
CA ALA A 26 -1.38 -20.68 -2.22
C ALA A 26 -0.31 -21.37 -3.10
N ASP A 27 0.61 -20.59 -3.66
CA ASP A 27 1.73 -21.06 -4.48
C ASP A 27 2.86 -21.72 -3.66
N GLY A 28 2.71 -21.78 -2.32
CA GLY A 28 3.62 -22.52 -1.44
C GLY A 28 4.89 -21.77 -1.06
N PHE A 29 4.94 -20.45 -1.24
CA PHE A 29 6.03 -19.63 -0.70
C PHE A 29 6.02 -19.68 0.83
N ALA A 30 7.19 -19.86 1.43
CA ALA A 30 7.38 -19.82 2.88
C ALA A 30 8.86 -19.63 3.24
N PRO A 31 9.17 -18.82 4.26
CA PRO A 31 8.24 -17.92 4.97
C PRO A 31 7.72 -16.78 4.09
N LEU A 32 6.53 -16.28 4.41
CA LEU A 32 5.98 -15.05 3.82
C LEU A 32 6.31 -13.88 4.73
N TYR A 33 6.66 -12.75 4.14
CA TYR A 33 6.86 -11.49 4.82
C TYR A 33 5.99 -10.42 4.17
N SER A 34 5.67 -9.38 4.93
CA SER A 34 4.90 -8.24 4.44
C SER A 34 5.61 -6.92 4.72
N LEU A 35 5.47 -5.99 3.79
CA LEU A 35 6.09 -4.67 3.84
C LEU A 35 5.04 -3.62 3.48
N ALA A 36 4.84 -2.64 4.34
CA ALA A 36 4.03 -1.45 4.08
C ALA A 36 4.91 -0.20 4.10
N PHE A 37 4.44 0.87 3.46
CA PHE A 37 5.09 2.18 3.48
C PHE A 37 4.19 3.20 4.17
N ASP A 38 4.74 3.88 5.17
CA ASP A 38 4.17 5.09 5.76
C ASP A 38 4.88 6.27 5.10
N TYR A 39 4.20 6.92 4.17
CA TYR A 39 4.73 8.04 3.41
C TYR A 39 4.16 9.40 3.83
N GLY A 40 3.61 9.47 5.03
CA GLY A 40 2.98 10.68 5.55
C GLY A 40 1.57 10.91 5.02
N GLN A 41 0.92 9.87 4.46
CA GLN A 41 -0.45 9.97 4.00
C GLN A 41 -1.42 10.37 5.12
N HIS A 42 -2.44 11.18 4.78
CA HIS A 42 -3.46 11.62 5.73
C HIS A 42 -4.26 10.46 6.35
N HIS A 43 -4.56 9.42 5.58
CA HIS A 43 -5.32 8.26 6.05
C HIS A 43 -4.41 7.15 6.56
N ARG A 44 -4.26 7.06 7.89
CA ARG A 44 -3.53 5.98 8.55
C ARG A 44 -4.29 4.64 8.62
N HIS A 45 -5.56 4.63 8.21
CA HIS A 45 -6.41 3.42 8.26
C HIS A 45 -5.82 2.27 7.43
N GLU A 46 -5.20 2.58 6.31
CA GLU A 46 -4.54 1.62 5.42
C GLU A 46 -3.40 0.87 6.12
N LEU A 47 -2.57 1.57 6.91
CA LEU A 47 -1.48 0.95 7.68
C LEU A 47 -2.01 -0.01 8.76
N ALA A 48 -3.12 0.36 9.41
CA ALA A 48 -3.78 -0.51 10.37
C ALA A 48 -4.35 -1.76 9.67
N ALA A 49 -5.01 -1.59 8.53
CA ALA A 49 -5.51 -2.70 7.72
C ALA A 49 -4.38 -3.62 7.25
N ALA A 50 -3.25 -3.07 6.79
CA ALA A 50 -2.07 -3.85 6.39
C ALA A 50 -1.53 -4.70 7.56
N THR A 51 -1.51 -4.15 8.77
CA THR A 51 -1.11 -4.87 9.98
C THR A 51 -2.05 -6.05 10.26
N GLU A 52 -3.36 -5.83 10.21
CA GLU A 52 -4.35 -6.89 10.50
C GLU A 52 -4.39 -7.97 9.42
N VAL A 53 -4.26 -7.60 8.14
CA VAL A 53 -4.10 -8.56 7.03
C VAL A 53 -2.85 -9.41 7.25
N SER A 54 -1.72 -8.80 7.58
CA SER A 54 -0.46 -9.51 7.80
C SER A 54 -0.56 -10.52 8.93
N LYS A 55 -1.20 -10.15 10.05
CA LYS A 55 -1.49 -11.06 11.18
C LYS A 55 -2.39 -12.23 10.74
N SER A 56 -3.52 -11.94 10.09
CA SER A 56 -4.47 -12.98 9.66
C SER A 56 -3.86 -13.97 8.64
N MET A 57 -2.92 -13.51 7.83
CA MET A 57 -2.19 -14.33 6.85
C MET A 57 -0.98 -15.07 7.44
N HIS A 58 -0.68 -14.89 8.73
CA HIS A 58 0.42 -15.56 9.43
C HIS A 58 1.79 -15.34 8.76
N VAL A 59 2.05 -14.13 8.30
CA VAL A 59 3.38 -13.77 7.80
C VAL A 59 4.41 -13.88 8.94
N ALA A 60 5.63 -14.26 8.60
CA ALA A 60 6.73 -14.38 9.56
C ALA A 60 7.17 -13.01 10.11
N GLU A 61 7.03 -11.94 9.32
CA GLU A 61 7.30 -10.57 9.75
C GLU A 61 6.46 -9.57 8.95
N HIS A 62 6.02 -8.51 9.62
CA HIS A 62 5.44 -7.32 9.00
C HIS A 62 6.29 -6.11 9.36
N ARG A 63 6.73 -5.35 8.35
CA ARG A 63 7.45 -4.10 8.54
C ARG A 63 6.70 -2.94 7.90
N VAL A 64 6.71 -1.80 8.58
CA VAL A 64 6.31 -0.52 8.02
C VAL A 64 7.57 0.33 7.85
N ILE A 65 7.85 0.77 6.63
CA ILE A 65 8.98 1.65 6.33
C ILE A 65 8.47 3.06 6.17
N GLN A 66 9.07 3.98 6.91
CA GLN A 66 8.74 5.40 6.78
C GLN A 66 9.54 6.01 5.63
N ILE A 67 8.85 6.65 4.69
CA ILE A 67 9.46 7.40 3.58
C ILE A 67 8.79 8.75 3.51
N ASP A 68 9.46 9.83 3.89
CA ASP A 68 8.83 11.15 3.84
C ASP A 68 8.75 11.67 2.39
N LEU A 69 7.63 11.35 1.71
CA LEU A 69 7.36 11.80 0.34
C LEU A 69 6.98 13.28 0.25
N ARG A 70 6.67 13.95 1.38
CA ARG A 70 6.40 15.41 1.40
C ARG A 70 7.62 16.22 0.96
N GLN A 71 8.81 15.63 1.02
CA GLN A 71 10.04 16.23 0.49
C GLN A 71 9.97 16.50 -1.03
N PHE A 72 9.13 15.76 -1.77
CA PHE A 72 8.91 15.97 -3.21
C PHE A 72 7.73 16.93 -3.50
N GLY A 73 6.75 16.97 -2.60
CA GLY A 73 5.55 17.81 -2.68
C GLY A 73 4.61 17.53 -3.87
N LYS A 74 3.65 18.43 -4.10
CA LYS A 74 2.72 18.51 -5.25
C LYS A 74 1.57 17.48 -5.30
N SER A 75 1.39 16.67 -4.27
CA SER A 75 0.24 15.74 -4.19
C SER A 75 -0.71 16.13 -3.06
N ALA A 76 -2.00 16.25 -3.35
CA ALA A 76 -3.05 16.48 -2.36
C ALA A 76 -3.25 15.30 -1.38
N LEU A 77 -2.60 14.15 -1.61
CA LEU A 77 -2.59 13.03 -0.66
C LEU A 77 -1.45 13.12 0.38
N THR A 78 -0.46 13.97 0.16
CA THR A 78 0.71 14.09 1.03
C THR A 78 1.01 15.54 1.48
N ASP A 79 0.60 16.55 0.71
CA ASP A 79 0.73 17.98 1.03
C ASP A 79 -0.57 18.61 1.55
N ALA A 80 -0.45 19.82 2.13
CA ALA A 80 -1.57 20.66 2.56
C ALA A 80 -2.30 21.33 1.38
N ILE A 81 -2.70 20.54 0.38
CA ILE A 81 -3.48 20.97 -0.78
C ILE A 81 -4.86 20.33 -0.65
N ASP A 82 -5.92 21.12 -0.77
CA ASP A 82 -7.28 20.59 -0.72
C ASP A 82 -7.50 19.58 -1.86
N VAL A 83 -8.07 18.43 -1.51
CA VAL A 83 -8.48 17.41 -2.49
C VAL A 83 -9.61 17.97 -3.34
N PRO A 84 -9.45 18.12 -4.66
CA PRO A 84 -10.50 18.63 -5.53
C PRO A 84 -11.69 17.67 -5.53
N LYS A 85 -12.88 18.19 -5.25
CA LYS A 85 -14.14 17.46 -5.33
C LYS A 85 -14.91 17.94 -6.56
N ASP A 86 -15.74 17.06 -7.13
CA ASP A 86 -16.74 17.43 -8.15
C ASP A 86 -16.18 18.05 -9.45
N ARG A 87 -15.00 17.59 -9.91
CA ARG A 87 -14.44 18.00 -11.21
C ARG A 87 -15.35 17.54 -12.36
N HIS A 88 -15.60 18.42 -13.32
CA HIS A 88 -16.38 18.10 -14.52
C HIS A 88 -15.61 17.11 -15.41
N GLU A 89 -16.28 16.13 -16.03
CA GLU A 89 -15.62 15.06 -16.80
C GLU A 89 -14.70 15.61 -17.92
N SER A 90 -15.09 16.72 -18.54
CA SER A 90 -14.30 17.42 -19.57
C SER A 90 -12.98 18.01 -19.06
N GLU A 91 -12.85 18.24 -17.75
CA GLU A 91 -11.65 18.77 -17.10
C GLU A 91 -10.78 17.65 -16.52
N MET A 92 -11.35 16.46 -16.27
CA MET A 92 -10.62 15.31 -15.72
C MET A 92 -9.57 14.73 -16.68
N SER A 93 -9.74 14.92 -17.99
CA SER A 93 -8.83 14.43 -19.03
C SER A 93 -7.70 15.41 -19.37
N ALA A 94 -7.79 16.66 -18.90
CA ALA A 94 -6.84 17.70 -19.26
C ALA A 94 -5.48 17.54 -18.55
N ASP A 95 -5.49 17.15 -17.27
CA ASP A 95 -4.30 17.08 -16.43
C ASP A 95 -4.30 15.84 -15.53
N ILE A 96 -3.09 15.41 -15.12
CA ILE A 96 -2.93 14.34 -14.15
C ILE A 96 -3.50 14.80 -12.79
N PRO A 97 -4.40 14.02 -12.16
CA PRO A 97 -4.93 14.36 -10.85
C PRO A 97 -3.83 14.58 -9.82
N ILE A 98 -3.92 15.70 -9.09
CA ILE A 98 -3.04 15.98 -7.94
C ILE A 98 -3.23 15.01 -6.78
N THR A 99 -4.21 14.10 -6.86
CA THR A 99 -4.46 13.03 -5.89
C THR A 99 -3.68 11.76 -6.21
N TYR A 100 -2.81 11.74 -7.21
CA TYR A 100 -1.95 10.60 -7.50
C TYR A 100 -0.60 10.78 -6.77
N VAL A 101 0.03 9.66 -6.40
CA VAL A 101 1.31 9.58 -5.66
C VAL A 101 2.20 8.55 -6.33
#